data_AF-A0AAD4ZT32-F1
#
_entry.id   AF-A0AAD4ZT32-F1
#
_cell.length_a   1.000
_cell.length_b   1.000
_cell.length_c   1.000
_cell.angle_alpha   90.00
_cell.angle_beta   90.00
_cell.angle_gamma   90.00
#
_symmetry.space_group_name_H-M   'P 1'
#
loop_
_entity.id
_entity.type
_entity.pdbx_description
1 polymer ?
#
loop_
_entity_poly.entity_id
_entity_poly.type
_entity_poly.pdbx_seq_one_letter_code
_entity_poly.pdbx_strand_id
1 'polypeptide(L)'
;MALQHYSPRVSVVVHLLPLPYHDNAFVSSRVIHIVNQLNTSATFPLLEWFFKNQEKYYNVQTRNLSRVAVADDIVNSVTEVVGNSYHSDLESSLNDRKTDLKTRVSFKYSASRGSRKKMDRYQRVEKPRVETPIDENEIRITSQGRMRNYITYAMTLLQEKGSDEIVFKAMGRAINKTVTIVELIKRRIVGLHQNTTIGSTDITDIYEPLEEGLNTLESTRHVSMIVVTLSKKEINTSSIGYQSPLPAELVKASTEIDYEGGGSPNGRGRGRGRGRGRGRFRGNGFVSAEFDDGGYDRSRSNFRGRGRGRGRGFRGRGRGGYNGPQFDGQQDGEYNEEAPAQGGYGRGRGRGISWKGPWL
;
A
#
# COMPACT_ATOMS: atom_id res chain seq x y z
N MET A 1 2.07 45.50 1.43
CA MET A 1 3.25 45.35 0.55
C MET A 1 3.46 43.92 0.04
N ALA A 2 3.50 42.88 0.88
CA ALA A 2 3.71 41.49 0.40
C ALA A 2 2.58 40.98 -0.52
N LEU A 3 1.31 41.23 -0.17
CA LEU A 3 0.16 40.74 -0.95
C LEU A 3 0.13 41.33 -2.38
N GLN A 4 0.40 42.63 -2.54
CA GLN A 4 0.44 43.29 -3.85
C GLN A 4 1.56 42.75 -4.75
N HIS A 5 2.70 42.35 -4.17
CA HIS A 5 3.85 41.84 -4.92
C HIS A 5 3.71 40.36 -5.30
N TYR A 6 3.08 39.54 -4.45
CA TYR A 6 2.94 38.09 -4.68
C TYR A 6 1.56 37.66 -5.19
N SER A 7 0.52 38.50 -5.09
CA SER A 7 -0.83 38.20 -5.57
C SER A 7 -0.90 37.64 -7.00
N PRO A 8 -0.16 38.17 -8.01
CA PRO A 8 -0.23 37.59 -9.36
C PRO A 8 0.49 36.23 -9.50
N ARG A 9 1.23 35.78 -8.47
CA ARG A 9 2.03 34.52 -8.50
C ARG A 9 1.53 33.47 -7.52
N VAL A 10 0.51 33.76 -6.73
CA VAL A 10 0.00 32.87 -5.68
C VAL A 10 -1.48 32.63 -5.90
N SER A 11 -1.86 31.37 -6.11
CA SER A 11 -3.25 30.92 -6.16
C SER A 11 -3.57 30.07 -4.93
N VAL A 12 -4.67 30.36 -4.26
CA VAL A 12 -5.18 29.50 -3.18
C VAL A 12 -6.19 28.53 -3.76
N VAL A 13 -5.96 27.23 -3.53
CA VAL A 13 -6.91 26.17 -3.91
C VAL A 13 -7.51 25.60 -2.64
N VAL A 14 -8.83 25.62 -2.55
CA VAL A 14 -9.57 25.05 -1.42
C VAL A 14 -10.00 23.63 -1.78
N HIS A 15 -9.57 22.67 -0.97
CA HIS A 15 -10.03 21.28 -1.05
C HIS A 15 -10.96 21.00 0.14
N LEU A 16 -12.21 20.67 -0.14
CA LEU A 16 -13.23 20.48 0.89
C LEU A 16 -13.36 19.00 1.26
N LEU A 17 -13.62 18.76 2.54
CA LEU A 17 -14.05 17.48 3.08
C LEU A 17 -15.21 17.74 4.06
N PRO A 18 -16.45 17.77 3.56
CA PRO A 18 -17.62 18.06 4.40
C PRO A 18 -17.82 16.98 5.46
N LEU A 19 -17.97 17.41 6.71
CA LEU A 19 -18.33 16.57 7.85
C LEU A 19 -19.52 17.24 8.57
N PRO A 20 -20.58 16.50 8.93
CA PRO A 20 -20.74 15.04 8.81
C PRO A 20 -20.93 14.56 7.35
N TYR A 21 -20.59 13.30 7.08
CA TYR A 21 -20.86 12.69 5.77
C TYR A 21 -22.37 12.47 5.60
N HIS A 22 -22.90 12.92 4.47
CA HIS A 22 -24.27 12.70 4.04
C HIS A 22 -24.32 12.61 2.51
N ASP A 23 -25.44 12.15 1.96
CA ASP A 23 -25.57 11.76 0.54
C ASP A 23 -25.34 12.94 -0.41
N ASN A 24 -25.65 14.16 0.05
CA ASN A 24 -25.54 15.39 -0.73
C ASN A 24 -24.20 16.13 -0.53
N ALA A 25 -23.34 15.66 0.38
CA ALA A 25 -22.10 16.34 0.75
C ALA A 25 -21.14 16.49 -0.45
N PHE A 26 -21.11 15.47 -1.32
CA PHE A 26 -20.33 15.50 -2.56
C PHE A 26 -20.86 16.56 -3.55
N VAL A 27 -22.18 16.65 -3.71
CA VAL A 27 -22.82 17.64 -4.60
C VAL A 27 -22.52 19.05 -4.12
N SER A 28 -22.66 19.33 -2.82
CA SER A 28 -22.30 20.63 -2.25
C SER A 28 -20.83 21.00 -2.47
N SER A 29 -19.92 20.02 -2.30
CA SER A 29 -18.49 20.21 -2.58
C SER A 29 -18.23 20.51 -4.05
N ARG A 30 -18.97 19.86 -4.95
CA ARG A 30 -18.87 20.07 -6.39
C ARG A 30 -19.33 21.47 -6.79
N VAL A 31 -20.46 21.94 -6.24
CA VAL A 31 -20.97 23.29 -6.50
C VAL A 31 -19.95 24.34 -6.11
N ILE A 32 -19.29 24.20 -4.95
CA ILE A 32 -18.24 25.14 -4.53
C ILE A 32 -17.03 25.09 -5.47
N HIS A 33 -16.64 23.91 -5.97
CA HIS A 33 -15.57 23.79 -6.96
C HIS A 33 -15.90 24.43 -8.31
N ILE A 34 -17.17 24.36 -8.73
CA ILE A 34 -17.65 25.01 -9.95
C ILE A 34 -17.65 26.52 -9.74
N VAL A 35 -18.25 27.01 -8.65
CA VAL A 35 -18.28 28.45 -8.34
C VAL A 35 -16.88 29.02 -8.22
N ASN A 36 -15.93 28.31 -7.59
CA ASN A 36 -14.54 28.78 -7.52
C ASN A 36 -13.86 28.89 -8.89
N GLN A 37 -14.29 28.12 -9.91
CA GLN A 37 -13.79 28.25 -11.28
C GLN A 37 -14.44 29.42 -12.02
N LEU A 38 -15.72 29.69 -11.76
CA LEU A 38 -16.47 30.78 -12.39
C LEU A 38 -16.16 32.14 -11.75
N ASN A 39 -16.14 32.18 -10.42
CA ASN A 39 -15.92 33.36 -9.60
C ASN A 39 -15.20 32.98 -8.29
N THR A 40 -13.88 33.14 -8.28
CA THR A 40 -13.03 32.85 -7.11
C THR A 40 -13.37 33.69 -5.88
N SER A 41 -13.95 34.88 -6.06
CA SER A 41 -14.34 35.76 -4.95
C SER A 41 -15.60 35.29 -4.22
N ALA A 42 -16.44 34.50 -4.88
CA ALA A 42 -17.69 33.97 -4.31
C ALA A 42 -17.51 32.69 -3.48
N THR A 43 -16.34 32.06 -3.52
CA THR A 43 -16.07 30.78 -2.85
C THR A 43 -16.30 30.82 -1.34
N PHE A 44 -15.79 31.85 -0.65
CA PHE A 44 -15.95 31.98 0.81
C PHE A 44 -17.38 32.39 1.24
N PRO A 45 -18.02 33.39 0.60
CA PRO A 45 -19.43 33.68 0.84
C PRO A 45 -20.34 32.46 0.66
N LEU A 46 -20.09 31.67 -0.39
CA LEU A 46 -20.83 30.44 -0.65
C LEU A 46 -20.58 29.38 0.43
N LEU A 47 -19.35 29.23 0.90
CA LEU A 47 -19.02 28.33 2.01
C LEU A 47 -19.79 28.70 3.28
N GLU A 48 -19.82 29.98 3.66
CA GLU A 48 -20.61 30.45 4.80
C GLU A 48 -22.09 30.17 4.64
N TRP A 49 -22.62 30.35 3.43
CA TRP A 49 -24.01 30.03 3.12
C TRP A 49 -24.30 28.53 3.29
N PHE A 50 -23.43 27.65 2.78
CA PHE A 50 -23.58 26.21 2.99
C PHE A 50 -23.51 25.84 4.47
N PHE A 51 -22.60 26.43 5.25
CA PHE A 51 -22.52 26.16 6.69
C PHE A 51 -23.80 26.55 7.44
N LYS A 52 -24.45 27.65 7.04
CA LYS A 52 -25.72 28.09 7.64
C LYS A 52 -26.90 27.21 7.23
N ASN A 53 -26.88 26.64 6.03
CA ASN A 53 -28.02 25.92 5.44
C ASN A 53 -27.84 24.39 5.33
N GLN A 54 -26.71 23.84 5.80
CA GLN A 54 -26.35 22.42 5.62
C GLN A 54 -27.41 21.44 6.16
N GLU A 55 -28.12 21.80 7.24
CA GLU A 55 -29.15 20.95 7.84
C GLU A 55 -30.30 20.63 6.86
N LYS A 56 -30.58 21.54 5.92
CA LYS A 56 -31.57 21.33 4.85
C LYS A 56 -31.21 20.14 3.95
N TYR A 57 -29.91 19.85 3.82
CA TYR A 57 -29.37 18.87 2.87
C TYR A 57 -28.91 17.57 3.52
N TYR A 58 -29.19 17.37 4.81
CA TYR A 58 -28.92 16.11 5.49
C TYR A 58 -29.87 14.99 5.04
N ASN A 59 -29.47 13.74 5.31
CA ASN A 59 -30.17 12.55 4.83
C ASN A 59 -31.61 12.45 5.36
N VAL A 60 -31.91 13.01 6.53
CA VAL A 60 -33.25 12.98 7.12
C VAL A 60 -34.20 13.89 6.34
N GLN A 61 -33.75 15.10 6.00
CA GLN A 61 -34.52 16.14 5.34
C GLN A 61 -34.71 15.85 3.84
N THR A 62 -33.72 15.23 3.20
CA THR A 62 -33.73 14.93 1.77
C THR A 62 -34.19 13.52 1.43
N ARG A 63 -34.63 12.73 2.43
CA ARG A 63 -35.01 11.31 2.27
C ARG A 63 -36.06 11.05 1.18
N ASN A 64 -37.00 11.96 1.02
CA ASN A 64 -38.12 11.84 0.07
C ASN A 64 -37.88 12.59 -1.24
N LEU A 65 -36.71 13.19 -1.43
CA LEU A 65 -36.37 13.97 -2.62
C LEU A 65 -35.50 13.14 -3.57
N SER A 66 -35.68 13.33 -4.88
CA SER A 66 -34.76 12.76 -5.86
C SER A 66 -33.43 13.51 -5.82
N ARG A 67 -32.33 12.83 -6.19
CA ARG A 67 -31.01 13.46 -6.26
C ARG A 67 -30.97 14.68 -7.19
N VAL A 68 -31.75 14.63 -8.27
CA VAL A 68 -31.89 15.73 -9.22
C VAL A 68 -32.61 16.91 -8.55
N ALA A 69 -33.73 16.68 -7.88
CA ALA A 69 -34.46 17.73 -7.18
C ALA A 69 -33.61 18.42 -6.09
N VAL A 70 -32.77 17.66 -5.37
CA VAL A 70 -31.84 18.25 -4.40
C VAL A 70 -30.75 19.07 -5.09
N ALA A 71 -30.19 18.59 -6.21
CA ALA A 71 -29.20 19.34 -6.97
C ALA A 71 -29.79 20.65 -7.52
N ASP A 72 -31.01 20.60 -8.06
CA ASP A 72 -31.71 21.78 -8.60
C ASP A 72 -32.00 22.80 -7.49
N ASP A 73 -32.46 22.35 -6.32
CA ASP A 73 -32.65 23.23 -5.15
C ASP A 73 -31.35 23.88 -4.69
N ILE A 74 -30.23 23.13 -4.67
CA ILE A 74 -28.91 23.68 -4.37
C ILE A 74 -28.52 24.73 -5.42
N VAL A 75 -28.68 24.44 -6.72
CA VAL A 75 -28.33 25.40 -7.79
C VAL A 75 -29.13 26.68 -7.62
N ASN A 76 -30.45 26.58 -7.46
CA ASN A 76 -31.33 27.74 -7.28
C ASN A 76 -30.90 28.57 -6.07
N SER A 77 -30.68 27.92 -4.93
CA SER A 77 -30.29 28.61 -3.70
C SER A 77 -28.89 29.26 -3.80
N VAL A 78 -27.96 28.61 -4.50
CA VAL A 78 -26.61 29.14 -4.70
C VAL A 78 -26.59 30.29 -5.71
N THR A 79 -27.46 30.26 -6.72
CA THR A 79 -27.58 31.35 -7.69
C THR A 79 -28.09 32.65 -7.07
N GLU A 80 -28.88 32.58 -6.00
CA GLU A 80 -29.25 33.76 -5.21
C GLU A 80 -28.05 34.40 -4.51
N VAL A 81 -27.03 33.60 -4.15
CA VAL A 81 -25.82 34.06 -3.43
C VAL A 81 -24.75 34.58 -4.39
N VAL A 82 -24.56 33.89 -5.52
CA VAL A 82 -23.45 34.15 -6.46
C VAL A 82 -23.89 35.04 -7.63
N GLY A 83 -25.18 35.08 -7.92
CA GLY A 83 -25.79 35.85 -9.00
C GLY A 83 -26.54 34.96 -10.00
N ASN A 84 -27.73 35.41 -10.41
CA ASN A 84 -28.63 34.66 -11.30
C ASN A 84 -28.03 34.40 -12.70
N SER A 85 -27.03 35.18 -13.11
CA SER A 85 -26.31 34.95 -14.38
C SER A 85 -25.57 33.62 -14.44
N TYR A 86 -25.25 33.00 -13.29
CA TYR A 86 -24.49 31.75 -13.22
C TYR A 86 -25.36 30.49 -13.20
N HIS A 87 -26.69 30.62 -13.28
CA HIS A 87 -27.62 29.49 -13.16
C HIS A 87 -27.39 28.42 -14.25
N SER A 88 -27.40 28.83 -15.52
CA SER A 88 -27.15 27.92 -16.65
C SER A 88 -25.76 27.29 -16.62
N ASP A 89 -24.76 28.05 -16.18
CA ASP A 89 -23.38 27.59 -16.07
C ASP A 89 -23.22 26.55 -14.96
N LEU A 90 -23.92 26.74 -13.82
CA LEU A 90 -23.92 25.80 -12.71
C LEU A 90 -24.64 24.50 -13.06
N GLU A 91 -25.82 24.60 -13.69
CA GLU A 91 -26.62 23.44 -14.10
C GLU A 91 -25.86 22.59 -15.13
N SER A 92 -25.30 23.23 -16.16
CA SER A 92 -24.49 22.53 -17.17
C SER A 92 -23.21 21.93 -16.56
N SER A 93 -22.53 22.68 -15.69
CA SER A 93 -21.31 22.22 -15.02
C SER A 93 -21.55 21.06 -14.04
N LEU A 94 -22.74 20.97 -13.42
CA LEU A 94 -23.13 19.82 -12.60
C LEU A 94 -23.46 18.57 -13.43
N ASN A 95 -23.66 18.70 -14.73
CA ASN A 95 -23.80 17.55 -15.62
C ASN A 95 -22.47 17.19 -16.34
N ASP A 96 -21.44 18.04 -16.23
CA ASP A 96 -20.15 17.82 -16.86
C ASP A 96 -19.22 16.83 -16.09
N ARG A 97 -18.68 15.84 -16.82
CA ARG A 97 -17.73 14.85 -16.28
C ARG A 97 -16.42 15.48 -15.80
N LYS A 98 -15.97 16.59 -16.40
CA LYS A 98 -14.68 17.21 -16.02
C LYS A 98 -14.75 17.83 -14.62
N THR A 99 -15.85 18.47 -14.26
CA THR A 99 -16.06 19.03 -12.91
C THR A 99 -16.24 17.93 -11.87
N ASP A 100 -16.90 16.82 -12.23
CA ASP A 100 -17.04 15.64 -11.38
C ASP A 100 -15.66 15.06 -11.03
N LEU A 101 -14.83 14.78 -12.04
CA LEU A 101 -13.49 14.21 -11.85
C LEU A 101 -12.61 15.11 -10.98
N LYS A 102 -12.60 16.43 -11.24
CA LYS A 102 -11.85 17.40 -10.42
C LYS A 102 -12.30 17.36 -8.95
N THR A 103 -13.62 17.31 -8.72
CA THR A 103 -14.19 17.22 -7.38
C THR A 103 -13.80 15.92 -6.69
N ARG A 104 -13.86 14.78 -7.40
CA ARG A 104 -13.46 13.46 -6.84
C ARG A 104 -11.99 13.41 -6.46
N VAL A 105 -11.11 13.97 -7.30
CA VAL A 105 -9.68 14.07 -6.99
C VAL A 105 -9.47 14.95 -5.77
N SER A 106 -10.10 16.12 -5.72
CA SER A 106 -10.06 17.04 -4.58
C SER A 106 -10.56 16.39 -3.28
N PHE A 107 -11.70 15.71 -3.33
CA PHE A 107 -12.32 15.02 -2.19
C PHE A 107 -11.42 13.91 -1.64
N LYS A 108 -10.86 13.07 -2.53
CA LYS A 108 -9.88 12.04 -2.14
C LYS A 108 -8.60 12.66 -1.56
N TYR A 109 -8.12 13.74 -2.16
CA TYR A 109 -6.96 14.47 -1.66
C TYR A 109 -7.20 14.99 -0.24
N SER A 110 -8.35 15.63 0.02
CA SER A 110 -8.74 16.09 1.36
C SER A 110 -8.87 14.95 2.36
N ALA A 111 -9.49 13.82 1.99
CA ALA A 111 -9.61 12.66 2.88
C ALA A 111 -8.23 12.10 3.26
N SER A 112 -7.34 11.94 2.27
CA SER A 112 -5.99 11.40 2.49
C SER A 112 -5.11 12.31 3.34
N ARG A 113 -5.24 13.65 3.20
CA ARG A 113 -4.41 14.63 3.91
C ARG A 113 -5.02 15.07 5.24
N GLY A 114 -6.35 15.16 5.34
CA GLY A 114 -7.07 15.50 6.56
C GLY A 114 -6.88 14.45 7.64
N SER A 115 -6.97 13.17 7.29
CA SER A 115 -6.67 12.07 8.23
C SER A 115 -5.19 11.97 8.59
N ARG A 116 -4.29 12.31 7.66
CA ARG A 116 -2.84 12.25 7.87
C ARG A 116 -2.31 13.36 8.79
N LYS A 117 -2.73 14.62 8.57
CA LYS A 117 -2.35 15.75 9.44
C LYS A 117 -2.79 15.57 10.89
N LYS A 118 -3.92 14.89 11.13
CA LYS A 118 -4.34 14.59 12.50
C LYS A 118 -3.33 13.69 13.21
N MET A 119 -2.77 12.70 12.51
CA MET A 119 -1.81 11.72 13.05
C MET A 119 -0.37 12.24 13.12
N ASP A 120 0.00 13.24 12.31
CA ASP A 120 1.35 13.85 12.34
C ASP A 120 1.67 14.54 13.69
N ARG A 121 0.62 14.85 14.49
CA ARG A 121 0.75 15.45 15.83
C ARG A 121 0.75 14.43 16.97
N TYR A 122 0.82 13.14 16.63
CA TYR A 122 0.77 12.07 17.60
C TYR A 122 1.89 11.06 17.36
N GLN A 123 2.54 10.63 18.43
CA GLN A 123 3.52 9.56 18.40
C GLN A 123 2.91 8.29 19.01
N ARG A 124 3.00 7.17 18.30
CA ARG A 124 2.59 5.87 18.84
C ARG A 124 3.56 5.48 19.94
N VAL A 125 3.01 5.19 21.12
CA VAL A 125 3.78 4.67 22.25
C VAL A 125 3.70 3.16 22.22
N GLU A 126 4.86 2.50 22.15
CA GLU A 126 4.93 1.05 22.29
C GLU A 126 4.71 0.69 23.77
N LYS A 127 3.53 0.13 24.08
CA LYS A 127 3.33 -0.52 25.37
C LYS A 127 4.23 -1.75 25.46
N PRO A 128 4.91 -1.98 26.61
CA PRO A 128 5.55 -3.26 26.89
C PRO A 128 4.51 -4.36 26.70
N ARG A 129 4.80 -5.33 25.83
CA ARG A 129 3.89 -6.45 25.62
C ARG A 129 3.83 -7.22 26.93
N VAL A 130 2.63 -7.45 27.44
CA VAL A 130 2.43 -8.40 28.53
C VAL A 130 2.84 -9.76 27.98
N GLU A 131 4.03 -10.22 28.34
CA GLU A 131 4.54 -11.51 27.94
C GLU A 131 3.74 -12.59 28.68
N THR A 132 2.68 -13.07 28.04
CA THR A 132 2.05 -14.31 28.48
C THR A 132 3.09 -15.43 28.38
N PRO A 133 3.20 -16.30 29.39
CA PRO A 133 4.05 -17.49 29.31
C PRO A 133 3.77 -18.26 28.01
N ILE A 134 4.84 -18.75 27.38
CA ILE A 134 4.74 -19.60 26.19
C ILE A 134 4.75 -21.04 26.67
N ASP A 135 3.69 -21.79 26.36
CA ASP A 135 3.62 -23.21 26.68
C ASP A 135 4.69 -24.00 25.91
N GLU A 136 5.16 -25.12 26.47
CA GLU A 136 6.29 -25.89 25.91
C GLU A 136 6.06 -26.39 24.48
N ASN A 137 4.79 -26.64 24.12
CA ASN A 137 4.38 -27.13 22.79
C ASN A 137 3.78 -26.02 21.90
N GLU A 138 3.88 -24.74 22.31
CA GLU A 138 3.36 -23.61 21.56
C GLU A 138 4.45 -22.94 20.70
N ILE A 139 4.14 -22.73 19.42
CA ILE A 139 5.01 -22.04 18.47
C ILE A 139 4.31 -20.76 17.99
N ARG A 140 4.82 -19.61 18.42
CA ARG A 140 4.36 -18.29 17.94
C ARG A 140 5.09 -17.88 16.67
N ILE A 141 4.38 -17.77 15.55
CA ILE A 141 4.97 -17.40 14.27
C ILE A 141 4.94 -15.89 14.08
N THR A 142 6.08 -15.32 13.74
CA THR A 142 6.24 -13.88 13.46
C THR A 142 6.44 -13.61 11.97
N SER A 143 6.11 -12.38 11.55
CA SER A 143 6.27 -11.93 10.16
C SER A 143 7.75 -11.86 9.73
N GLN A 144 8.68 -11.61 10.65
CA GLN A 144 10.12 -11.52 10.36
C GLN A 144 10.88 -12.84 10.57
N GLY A 145 10.35 -13.77 11.37
CA GLY A 145 11.03 -15.05 11.66
C GLY A 145 11.23 -15.92 10.41
N ARG A 146 12.37 -16.63 10.37
CA ARG A 146 12.74 -17.52 9.26
C ARG A 146 11.94 -18.82 9.33
N MET A 147 11.35 -19.23 8.20
CA MET A 147 10.53 -20.46 8.12
C MET A 147 11.28 -21.72 8.57
N ARG A 148 12.55 -21.86 8.19
CA ARG A 148 13.38 -23.04 8.54
C ARG A 148 13.45 -23.25 10.04
N ASN A 149 13.58 -22.18 10.82
CA ASN A 149 13.71 -22.28 12.28
C ASN A 149 12.43 -22.84 12.91
N TYR A 150 11.26 -22.39 12.46
CA TYR A 150 9.97 -22.90 12.94
C TYR A 150 9.76 -24.36 12.58
N ILE A 151 10.10 -24.75 11.34
CA ILE A 151 10.00 -26.14 10.90
C ILE A 151 10.94 -27.01 11.74
N THR A 152 12.22 -26.64 11.85
CA THR A 152 13.20 -27.39 12.65
C THR A 152 12.72 -27.53 14.09
N TYR A 153 12.26 -26.46 14.73
CA TYR A 153 11.75 -26.53 16.11
C TYR A 153 10.50 -27.41 16.26
N ALA A 154 9.55 -27.33 15.32
CA ALA A 154 8.39 -28.22 15.32
C ALA A 154 8.79 -29.69 15.15
N MET A 155 9.79 -29.98 14.30
CA MET A 155 10.32 -31.34 14.13
C MET A 155 10.99 -31.84 15.42
N THR A 156 11.77 -31.01 16.13
CA THR A 156 12.38 -31.45 17.40
C THR A 156 11.32 -31.72 18.47
N LEU A 157 10.25 -30.91 18.56
CA LEU A 157 9.14 -31.18 19.48
C LEU A 157 8.44 -32.51 19.16
N LEU A 158 8.08 -32.74 17.89
CA LEU A 158 7.33 -33.93 17.51
C LEU A 158 8.21 -35.20 17.44
N GLN A 159 9.48 -35.13 17.06
CA GLN A 159 10.32 -36.33 16.85
C GLN A 159 11.29 -36.59 18.00
N GLU A 160 12.02 -35.57 18.47
CA GLU A 160 13.08 -35.75 19.48
C GLU A 160 12.50 -35.76 20.89
N LYS A 161 11.66 -34.78 21.22
CA LYS A 161 10.98 -34.71 22.52
C LYS A 161 9.76 -35.63 22.62
N GLY A 162 9.25 -36.09 21.48
CA GLY A 162 8.13 -37.02 21.42
C GLY A 162 6.78 -36.41 21.80
N SER A 163 6.61 -35.07 21.72
CA SER A 163 5.32 -34.43 21.96
C SER A 163 4.25 -35.01 21.03
N ASP A 164 3.06 -35.27 21.58
CA ASP A 164 1.91 -35.77 20.81
C ASP A 164 1.23 -34.65 20.02
N GLU A 165 1.25 -33.44 20.54
CA GLU A 165 0.53 -32.27 20.02
C GLU A 165 1.43 -31.03 20.04
N ILE A 166 1.33 -30.21 19.00
CA ILE A 166 1.94 -28.89 18.92
C ILE A 166 0.93 -27.85 18.43
N VAL A 167 1.03 -26.62 18.94
CA VAL A 167 0.09 -25.53 18.67
C VAL A 167 0.81 -24.36 18.02
N PHE A 168 0.41 -24.00 16.81
CA PHE A 168 0.90 -22.81 16.11
C PHE A 168 -0.06 -21.65 16.33
N LYS A 169 0.46 -20.50 16.80
CA LYS A 169 -0.30 -19.26 16.94
C LYS A 169 0.30 -18.18 16.07
N ALA A 170 -0.54 -17.49 15.29
CA ALA A 170 -0.10 -16.38 14.46
C ALA A 170 -1.17 -15.30 14.30
N MET A 171 -0.70 -14.07 14.07
CA MET A 171 -1.55 -12.89 13.94
C MET A 171 -1.22 -12.09 12.68
N GLY A 172 -2.24 -11.54 12.04
CA GLY A 172 -2.14 -10.64 10.88
C GLY A 172 -1.24 -11.18 9.76
N ARG A 173 -0.21 -10.42 9.39
CA ARG A 173 0.71 -10.74 8.27
C ARG A 173 1.43 -12.11 8.40
N ALA A 174 1.46 -12.71 9.59
CA ALA A 174 2.09 -14.01 9.80
C ALA A 174 1.18 -15.21 9.44
N ILE A 175 -0.11 -14.99 9.18
CA ILE A 175 -1.08 -16.07 8.92
C ILE A 175 -0.69 -16.88 7.68
N ASN A 176 -0.42 -16.24 6.54
CA ASN A 176 -0.05 -16.92 5.29
C ASN A 176 1.22 -17.76 5.44
N LYS A 177 2.20 -17.23 6.19
CA LYS A 177 3.44 -17.95 6.52
C LYS A 177 3.15 -19.19 7.38
N THR A 178 2.21 -19.08 8.32
CA THR A 178 1.83 -20.16 9.24
C THR A 178 1.26 -21.35 8.50
N VAL A 179 0.31 -21.11 7.59
CA VAL A 179 -0.25 -22.16 6.73
C VAL A 179 0.85 -22.87 5.95
N THR A 180 1.79 -22.11 5.38
CA THR A 180 2.91 -22.68 4.61
C THR A 180 3.83 -23.57 5.47
N ILE A 181 4.15 -23.13 6.69
CA ILE A 181 4.98 -23.90 7.63
C ILE A 181 4.27 -25.19 8.03
N VAL A 182 2.98 -25.11 8.40
CA VAL A 182 2.15 -26.28 8.75
C VAL A 182 2.09 -27.29 7.59
N GLU A 183 1.82 -26.82 6.37
CA GLU A 183 1.79 -27.68 5.18
C GLU A 183 3.13 -28.37 4.91
N LEU A 184 4.26 -27.69 5.15
CA LEU A 184 5.59 -28.30 5.02
C LEU A 184 5.86 -29.36 6.08
N ILE A 185 5.34 -29.18 7.31
CA ILE A 185 5.51 -30.16 8.39
C ILE A 185 4.66 -31.40 8.13
N LYS A 186 3.39 -31.24 7.71
CA LYS A 186 2.52 -32.38 7.32
C LYS A 186 3.11 -33.22 6.18
N ARG A 187 3.93 -32.62 5.31
CA ARG A 187 4.64 -33.35 4.24
C ARG A 187 5.88 -34.12 4.71
N ARG A 188 6.34 -33.90 5.94
CA ARG A 188 7.52 -34.56 6.53
C ARG A 188 7.16 -35.64 7.54
N ILE A 189 6.01 -35.51 8.23
CA ILE A 189 5.55 -36.45 9.25
C ILE A 189 4.20 -37.03 8.82
N VAL A 190 4.14 -38.35 8.72
CA VAL A 190 2.91 -39.09 8.39
C VAL A 190 1.97 -39.10 9.60
N GLY A 191 0.66 -39.07 9.36
CA GLY A 191 -0.33 -39.31 10.42
C GLY A 191 -0.65 -38.09 11.30
N LEU A 192 -0.32 -36.87 10.86
CA LEU A 192 -0.68 -35.66 11.60
C LEU A 192 -2.12 -35.24 11.34
N HIS A 193 -2.94 -35.30 12.38
CA HIS A 193 -4.26 -34.68 12.42
C HIS A 193 -4.12 -33.17 12.61
N GLN A 194 -4.96 -32.39 11.94
CA GLN A 194 -4.96 -30.94 12.05
C GLN A 194 -6.32 -30.43 12.54
N ASN A 195 -6.30 -29.43 13.43
CA ASN A 195 -7.49 -28.62 13.72
C ASN A 195 -7.11 -27.14 13.64
N THR A 196 -7.89 -26.35 12.91
CA THR A 196 -7.63 -24.93 12.68
C THR A 196 -8.76 -24.09 13.24
N THR A 197 -8.44 -23.17 14.12
CA THR A 197 -9.38 -22.16 14.63
C THR A 197 -8.92 -20.77 14.21
N ILE A 198 -9.88 -19.94 13.82
CA ILE A 198 -9.65 -18.55 13.42
C ILE A 198 -10.42 -17.68 14.40
N GLY A 199 -9.83 -16.55 14.76
CA GLY A 199 -10.45 -15.55 15.61
C GLY A 199 -9.96 -14.15 15.29
N SER A 200 -10.37 -13.19 16.09
CA SER A 200 -9.88 -11.82 16.08
C SER A 200 -9.47 -11.43 17.48
N THR A 201 -8.38 -10.67 17.60
CA THR A 201 -7.92 -10.08 18.85
C THR A 201 -7.85 -8.57 18.70
N ASP A 202 -8.28 -7.87 19.73
CA ASP A 202 -8.29 -6.41 19.74
C ASP A 202 -6.96 -5.91 20.30
N ILE A 203 -6.26 -5.10 19.50
CA ILE A 203 -5.00 -4.48 19.92
C ILE A 203 -5.27 -2.99 20.10
N THR A 204 -5.03 -2.51 21.32
CA THR A 204 -5.18 -1.10 21.66
C THR A 204 -3.85 -0.38 21.54
N ASP A 205 -3.75 0.51 20.55
CA ASP A 205 -2.59 1.35 20.31
C ASP A 205 -2.82 2.73 20.94
N ILE A 206 -1.92 3.16 21.81
CA ILE A 206 -1.96 4.48 22.44
C ILE A 206 -1.07 5.45 21.67
N TYR A 207 -1.60 6.64 21.45
CA TYR A 207 -0.97 7.74 20.74
C TYR A 207 -0.87 8.94 21.68
N GLU A 208 0.35 9.38 21.96
CA GLU A 208 0.62 10.57 22.76
C GLU A 208 0.76 11.80 21.86
N PRO A 209 0.20 12.95 22.26
CA PRO A 209 0.29 14.18 21.50
C PRO A 209 1.70 14.80 21.57
N LEU A 210 2.12 15.40 20.47
CA LEU A 210 3.41 16.12 20.35
C LEU A 210 3.29 17.62 20.66
N GLU A 211 2.07 18.13 20.84
CA GLU A 211 1.77 19.55 21.10
C GLU A 211 1.03 19.69 22.44
N GLU A 212 1.39 20.70 23.22
CA GLU A 212 0.74 21.02 24.50
C GLU A 212 -0.73 21.43 24.29
N GLY A 213 -1.67 20.76 24.96
CA GLY A 213 -3.12 21.02 24.87
C GLY A 213 -3.95 19.99 24.10
N LEU A 214 -3.34 18.94 23.53
CA LEU A 214 -4.06 17.79 22.98
C LEU A 214 -4.18 16.65 23.99
N ASN A 215 -5.24 15.85 23.88
CA ASN A 215 -5.44 14.65 24.70
C ASN A 215 -4.80 13.42 24.05
N THR A 216 -4.43 12.43 24.87
CA THR A 216 -4.02 11.10 24.40
C THR A 216 -5.13 10.45 23.58
N LEU A 217 -4.74 9.73 22.53
CA LEU A 217 -5.67 9.05 21.64
C LEU A 217 -5.45 7.54 21.73
N GLU A 218 -6.52 6.81 22.02
CA GLU A 218 -6.51 5.35 21.98
C GLU A 218 -7.19 4.90 20.67
N SER A 219 -6.46 4.15 19.84
CA SER A 219 -7.02 3.52 18.64
C SER A 219 -7.04 2.03 18.85
N THR A 220 -8.22 1.44 18.86
CA THR A 220 -8.39 -0.01 18.84
C THR A 220 -8.36 -0.50 17.39
N ARG A 221 -7.57 -1.54 17.12
CA ARG A 221 -7.56 -2.22 15.83
C ARG A 221 -7.84 -3.70 16.02
N HIS A 222 -8.74 -4.23 15.20
CA HIS A 222 -9.04 -5.65 15.16
C HIS A 222 -7.98 -6.38 14.33
N VAL A 223 -7.35 -7.40 14.90
CA VAL A 223 -6.31 -8.19 14.23
C VAL A 223 -6.75 -9.64 14.14
N SER A 224 -6.76 -10.20 12.95
CA SER A 224 -7.06 -11.61 12.75
C SER A 224 -5.99 -12.49 13.38
N MET A 225 -6.42 -13.58 14.00
CA MET A 225 -5.60 -14.60 14.64
C MET A 225 -5.95 -15.98 14.08
N ILE A 226 -4.93 -16.80 13.84
CA ILE A 226 -5.10 -18.20 13.50
C ILE A 226 -4.38 -19.05 14.54
N VAL A 227 -5.02 -20.14 14.95
CA VAL A 227 -4.44 -21.18 15.78
C VAL A 227 -4.56 -22.50 15.03
N VAL A 228 -3.43 -23.17 14.81
CA VAL A 228 -3.40 -24.47 14.15
C VAL A 228 -2.78 -25.48 15.09
N THR A 229 -3.54 -26.51 15.44
CA THR A 229 -3.06 -27.64 16.21
C THR A 229 -2.69 -28.77 15.27
N LEU A 230 -1.50 -29.35 15.43
CA LEU A 230 -1.11 -30.60 14.82
C LEU A 230 -0.94 -31.67 15.90
N SER A 231 -1.57 -32.82 15.73
CA SER A 231 -1.50 -33.94 16.67
C SER A 231 -1.22 -35.26 15.96
N LYS A 232 -0.43 -36.14 16.59
CA LYS A 232 -0.24 -37.53 16.14
C LYS A 232 -1.42 -38.42 16.51
N LYS A 233 -2.20 -38.02 17.52
CA LYS A 233 -3.40 -38.75 17.97
C LYS A 233 -4.61 -38.18 17.27
N GLU A 234 -5.64 -39.01 17.13
CA GLU A 234 -6.93 -38.54 16.64
C GLU A 234 -7.46 -37.47 17.59
N ILE A 235 -7.71 -36.29 17.03
CA ILE A 235 -8.39 -35.17 17.69
C ILE A 235 -9.86 -35.14 17.25
N ASN A 236 -10.65 -34.26 17.85
CA ASN A 236 -12.08 -34.15 17.57
C ASN A 236 -12.38 -33.95 16.08
N THR A 237 -12.81 -35.02 15.41
CA THR A 237 -13.11 -35.07 13.98
C THR A 237 -14.39 -34.32 13.61
N SER A 238 -15.24 -34.02 14.59
CA SER A 238 -16.47 -33.24 14.41
C SER A 238 -16.23 -31.73 14.47
N SER A 239 -15.01 -31.28 14.76
CA SER A 239 -14.65 -29.86 14.72
C SER A 239 -14.74 -29.32 13.29
N ILE A 240 -15.33 -28.13 13.12
CA ILE A 240 -15.41 -27.43 11.83
C ILE A 240 -14.02 -27.21 11.21
N GLY A 241 -13.00 -27.02 12.05
CA GLY A 241 -11.62 -26.80 11.65
C GLY A 241 -10.79 -28.06 11.42
N TYR A 242 -11.39 -29.25 11.57
CA TYR A 242 -10.66 -30.51 11.50
C TYR A 242 -10.27 -30.88 10.07
N GLN A 243 -9.06 -31.43 9.93
CA GLN A 243 -8.56 -32.02 8.70
C GLN A 243 -7.82 -33.32 9.01
N SER A 244 -8.15 -34.38 8.26
CA SER A 244 -7.52 -35.70 8.39
C SER A 244 -6.05 -35.67 7.97
N PRO A 245 -5.23 -36.65 8.43
CA PRO A 245 -3.84 -36.76 8.01
C PRO A 245 -3.68 -36.91 6.50
N LEU A 246 -2.53 -36.44 5.99
CA LEU A 246 -2.16 -36.65 4.59
C LEU A 246 -1.88 -38.15 4.34
N PRO A 247 -2.28 -38.68 3.17
CA PRO A 247 -1.90 -40.03 2.75
C PRO A 247 -0.38 -40.22 2.77
N ALA A 248 0.09 -41.37 3.24
CA ALA A 248 1.51 -41.65 3.44
C ALA A 248 2.35 -41.50 2.15
N GLU A 249 1.77 -41.77 0.97
CA GLU A 249 2.44 -41.62 -0.33
C GLU A 249 2.84 -40.18 -0.66
N LEU A 250 2.08 -39.20 -0.17
CA LEU A 250 2.35 -37.78 -0.39
C LEU A 250 3.35 -37.20 0.62
N VAL A 251 3.63 -37.95 1.68
CA VAL A 251 4.58 -37.57 2.72
C VAL A 251 5.95 -38.08 2.32
N LYS A 252 6.83 -37.16 1.94
CA LYS A 252 8.24 -37.47 1.75
C LYS A 252 8.86 -37.51 3.14
N ALA A 253 8.92 -38.71 3.73
CA ALA A 253 9.76 -38.97 4.89
C ALA A 253 11.16 -38.49 4.52
N SER A 254 11.59 -37.37 5.10
CA SER A 254 12.73 -36.63 4.58
C SER A 254 13.98 -37.49 4.66
N THR A 255 14.55 -37.81 3.49
CA THR A 255 15.99 -37.95 3.34
C THR A 255 16.66 -36.74 4.00
N GLU A 256 17.72 -37.03 4.73
CA GLU A 256 18.58 -36.17 5.53
C GLU A 256 18.52 -34.68 5.14
N ILE A 257 18.38 -33.84 6.16
CA ILE A 257 18.74 -32.43 6.02
C ILE A 257 20.23 -32.45 5.69
N ASP A 258 20.60 -32.25 4.42
CA ASP A 258 21.99 -32.01 4.05
C ASP A 258 22.53 -30.90 4.96
N TYR A 259 23.31 -31.32 5.94
CA TYR A 259 24.03 -30.48 6.85
C TYR A 259 25.30 -30.04 6.11
N GLU A 260 25.13 -29.36 4.98
CA GLU A 260 26.23 -28.61 4.39
C GLU A 260 26.50 -27.42 5.31
N GLY A 261 27.39 -27.67 6.26
CA GLY A 261 28.01 -26.66 7.09
C GLY A 261 28.52 -25.54 6.19
N GLY A 262 28.10 -24.32 6.52
CA GLY A 262 28.76 -23.10 6.06
C GLY A 262 30.18 -23.05 6.61
N GLY A 263 31.08 -23.80 5.99
CA GLY A 263 32.50 -23.82 6.27
C GLY A 263 33.22 -24.00 4.94
N SER A 264 33.68 -22.90 4.35
CA SER A 264 34.55 -22.90 3.17
C SER A 264 35.77 -23.80 3.41
N PRO A 265 36.01 -24.86 2.60
CA PRO A 265 37.31 -25.49 2.56
C PRO A 265 38.20 -24.66 1.63
N ASN A 266 39.15 -23.93 2.23
CA ASN A 266 40.33 -23.49 1.51
C ASN A 266 41.08 -24.74 1.00
N GLY A 267 41.08 -24.95 -0.32
CA GLY A 267 41.79 -26.06 -0.96
C GLY A 267 42.27 -25.68 -2.35
N ARG A 268 43.58 -25.43 -2.46
CA ARG A 268 44.34 -25.05 -3.66
C ARG A 268 44.13 -26.05 -4.81
N GLY A 269 43.96 -25.55 -6.04
CA GLY A 269 44.09 -26.34 -7.26
C GLY A 269 44.12 -25.49 -8.52
N ARG A 270 45.33 -25.18 -9.01
CA ARG A 270 45.58 -24.59 -10.35
C ARG A 270 45.17 -25.60 -11.42
N GLY A 271 44.40 -25.18 -12.43
CA GLY A 271 44.16 -26.01 -13.61
C GLY A 271 43.43 -25.28 -14.74
N ARG A 272 44.16 -24.93 -15.79
CA ARG A 272 43.64 -24.38 -17.06
C ARG A 272 42.75 -25.39 -17.78
N GLY A 273 41.64 -24.94 -18.38
CA GLY A 273 40.89 -25.77 -19.32
C GLY A 273 39.68 -25.07 -19.94
N ARG A 274 39.78 -24.70 -21.22
CA ARG A 274 38.70 -24.19 -22.07
C ARG A 274 37.59 -25.25 -22.23
N GLY A 275 36.33 -24.84 -22.14
CA GLY A 275 35.20 -25.66 -22.57
C GLY A 275 33.91 -24.85 -22.67
N ARG A 276 33.45 -24.59 -23.90
CA ARG A 276 32.19 -23.92 -24.23
C ARG A 276 31.01 -24.74 -23.70
N GLY A 277 30.12 -24.10 -22.92
CA GLY A 277 28.83 -24.68 -22.54
C GLY A 277 27.84 -23.58 -22.16
N ARG A 278 26.80 -23.41 -22.98
CA ARG A 278 25.66 -22.50 -22.75
C ARG A 278 24.96 -22.86 -21.43
N GLY A 279 25.19 -22.06 -20.38
CA GLY A 279 24.44 -22.14 -19.12
C GLY A 279 23.20 -21.27 -19.19
N ARG A 280 22.04 -21.91 -19.38
CA ARG A 280 20.71 -21.30 -19.16
C ARG A 280 20.68 -20.70 -17.75
N PHE A 281 20.26 -19.44 -17.66
CA PHE A 281 19.79 -18.85 -16.41
C PHE A 281 18.69 -19.75 -15.81
N ARG A 282 19.00 -20.52 -14.76
CA ARG A 282 18.02 -20.95 -13.75
C ARG A 282 18.12 -19.98 -12.58
N GLY A 283 17.53 -18.80 -12.76
CA GLY A 283 17.15 -17.94 -11.66
C GLY A 283 15.78 -18.41 -11.16
N ASN A 284 15.70 -18.78 -9.89
CA ASN A 284 14.45 -19.09 -9.19
C ASN A 284 13.67 -17.78 -8.95
N GLY A 285 13.08 -17.24 -10.02
CA GLY A 285 12.20 -16.07 -9.97
C GLY A 285 10.78 -16.53 -9.68
N PHE A 286 10.37 -16.49 -8.41
CA PHE A 286 8.96 -16.52 -8.08
C PHE A 286 8.41 -15.10 -8.24
N VAL A 287 7.50 -14.96 -9.20
CA VAL A 287 6.72 -13.75 -9.44
C VAL A 287 5.69 -13.67 -8.30
N SER A 288 5.87 -12.71 -7.39
CA SER A 288 4.84 -12.34 -6.44
C SER A 288 3.75 -11.61 -7.21
N ALA A 289 2.55 -12.19 -7.31
CA ALA A 289 1.35 -11.42 -7.63
C ALA A 289 1.05 -10.55 -6.41
N GLU A 290 1.69 -9.39 -6.35
CA GLU A 290 1.38 -8.34 -5.40
C GLU A 290 0.00 -7.78 -5.73
N PHE A 291 -1.00 -8.13 -4.93
CA PHE A 291 -2.06 -7.17 -4.63
C PHE A 291 -1.39 -6.06 -3.81
N ASP A 292 -1.04 -4.99 -4.51
CA ASP A 292 -0.52 -3.74 -3.96
C ASP A 292 -1.62 -3.10 -3.10
N ASP A 293 -1.51 -3.27 -1.78
CA ASP A 293 -2.16 -2.38 -0.81
C ASP A 293 -1.09 -1.44 -0.27
N GLY A 294 -1.21 -0.17 -0.66
CA GLY A 294 -0.14 0.81 -0.66
C GLY A 294 0.47 1.07 0.72
N GLY A 295 1.79 0.98 0.79
CA GLY A 295 2.57 1.32 1.98
C GLY A 295 3.90 1.94 1.60
N TYR A 296 3.93 3.28 1.57
CA TYR A 296 5.11 4.09 1.33
C TYR A 296 6.17 3.87 2.41
N ASP A 297 7.22 3.10 2.12
CA ASP A 297 8.55 3.40 2.64
C ASP A 297 9.64 2.74 1.79
N ARG A 298 10.43 3.55 1.07
CA ARG A 298 11.81 3.22 0.67
C ARG A 298 12.51 4.45 0.10
N SER A 299 13.30 5.07 0.97
CA SER A 299 14.42 5.96 0.65
C SER A 299 15.27 5.44 -0.52
N ARG A 300 15.42 6.28 -1.55
CA ARG A 300 16.28 6.04 -2.73
C ARG A 300 17.75 6.28 -2.37
N SER A 301 18.59 5.25 -2.48
CA SER A 301 20.05 5.40 -2.55
C SER A 301 20.55 5.03 -3.95
N ASN A 302 21.19 6.00 -4.60
CA ASN A 302 21.81 5.91 -5.92
C ASN A 302 23.10 5.06 -5.87
N PHE A 303 23.19 4.02 -6.70
CA PHE A 303 24.48 3.47 -7.16
C PHE A 303 24.53 3.44 -8.69
N ARG A 304 25.09 4.51 -9.30
CA ARG A 304 25.51 4.51 -10.71
C ARG A 304 26.95 4.01 -10.82
N GLY A 305 27.11 2.76 -11.23
CA GLY A 305 28.39 2.21 -11.66
C GLY A 305 28.78 2.74 -13.05
N ARG A 306 29.95 3.36 -13.14
CA ARG A 306 30.61 3.80 -14.38
C ARG A 306 31.21 2.60 -15.14
N GLY A 307 30.99 2.53 -16.44
CA GLY A 307 31.74 1.65 -17.36
C GLY A 307 32.02 2.33 -18.70
N ARG A 308 33.27 2.73 -18.93
CA ARG A 308 33.79 3.30 -20.17
C ARG A 308 34.17 2.18 -21.15
N GLY A 309 33.94 2.35 -22.47
CA GLY A 309 34.73 1.57 -23.45
C GLY A 309 34.18 1.40 -24.88
N ARG A 310 34.45 2.40 -25.74
CA ARG A 310 34.99 2.32 -27.13
C ARG A 310 34.32 1.39 -28.17
N GLY A 311 33.76 2.01 -29.21
CA GLY A 311 33.24 1.32 -30.41
C GLY A 311 34.24 1.14 -31.57
N ARG A 312 33.73 0.59 -32.69
CA ARG A 312 34.04 0.88 -34.11
C ARG A 312 33.35 -0.15 -35.02
N GLY A 313 32.78 0.31 -36.14
CA GLY A 313 32.77 -0.47 -37.40
C GLY A 313 31.43 -0.75 -38.06
N PHE A 314 30.98 0.18 -38.91
CA PHE A 314 30.01 -0.03 -40.00
C PHE A 314 30.48 -1.10 -41.00
N ARG A 315 29.57 -1.99 -41.44
CA ARG A 315 29.39 -2.40 -42.86
C ARG A 315 27.94 -2.83 -43.06
N GLY A 316 27.21 -2.06 -43.86
CA GLY A 316 25.89 -2.41 -44.33
C GLY A 316 25.93 -3.51 -45.40
N ARG A 317 24.79 -4.18 -45.57
CA ARG A 317 24.30 -4.72 -46.84
C ARG A 317 22.77 -4.81 -46.75
N GLY A 318 22.10 -3.94 -47.47
CA GLY A 318 20.69 -4.10 -47.80
C GLY A 318 20.50 -5.09 -48.97
N ARG A 319 19.35 -5.74 -48.99
CA ARG A 319 18.64 -6.21 -50.18
C ARG A 319 17.20 -6.50 -49.77
N GLY A 320 16.25 -5.76 -50.34
CA GLY A 320 14.81 -5.94 -50.14
C GLY A 320 14.18 -6.96 -51.09
N GLY A 321 12.86 -7.15 -50.94
CA GLY A 321 12.00 -7.77 -51.96
C GLY A 321 10.73 -8.48 -51.48
N TYR A 322 9.65 -7.72 -51.31
CA TYR A 322 8.21 -7.97 -51.63
C TYR A 322 7.36 -9.17 -51.12
N ASN A 323 6.24 -8.76 -50.48
CA ASN A 323 4.82 -9.18 -50.57
C ASN A 323 4.14 -10.16 -49.55
N GLY A 324 3.36 -9.54 -48.64
CA GLY A 324 1.99 -9.89 -48.15
C GLY A 324 1.85 -10.96 -47.05
N PRO A 325 0.75 -11.02 -46.23
CA PRO A 325 -0.51 -10.24 -46.20
C PRO A 325 -0.90 -9.72 -44.77
N GLN A 326 -2.04 -9.01 -44.61
CA GLN A 326 -2.96 -8.93 -43.42
C GLN A 326 -3.61 -7.53 -43.33
N PHE A 327 -4.92 -7.37 -43.58
CA PHE A 327 -6.11 -7.71 -42.77
C PHE A 327 -6.16 -7.01 -41.41
N ASP A 328 -7.20 -6.19 -41.26
CA ASP A 328 -7.53 -5.30 -40.15
C ASP A 328 -7.69 -6.02 -38.81
N GLY A 329 -7.28 -5.33 -37.74
CA GLY A 329 -7.51 -5.72 -36.35
C GLY A 329 -6.89 -4.71 -35.39
N GLN A 330 -7.76 -3.88 -34.80
CA GLN A 330 -7.47 -2.79 -33.87
C GLN A 330 -6.46 -3.14 -32.77
N GLN A 331 -5.47 -2.26 -32.59
CA GLN A 331 -4.55 -2.24 -31.44
C GLN A 331 -5.07 -1.24 -30.40
N ASP A 332 -5.33 -1.74 -29.20
CA ASP A 332 -5.39 -0.96 -27.97
C ASP A 332 -3.97 -0.53 -27.58
N GLY A 333 -3.74 0.77 -27.52
CA GLY A 333 -2.50 1.39 -27.07
C GLY A 333 -2.71 2.20 -25.80
N GLU A 334 -2.24 1.66 -24.67
CA GLU A 334 -1.77 2.43 -23.51
C GLU A 334 -0.88 3.59 -23.95
N TYR A 335 -1.00 4.78 -23.36
CA TYR A 335 0.18 5.52 -22.88
C TYR A 335 -0.18 6.59 -21.84
N ASN A 336 0.61 6.55 -20.76
CA ASN A 336 0.88 7.62 -19.81
C ASN A 336 1.33 8.90 -20.52
N GLU A 337 0.81 10.06 -20.11
CA GLU A 337 1.50 11.35 -20.30
C GLU A 337 1.46 12.18 -19.01
N GLU A 338 2.61 12.22 -18.35
CA GLU A 338 2.96 13.18 -17.30
C GLU A 338 3.13 14.59 -17.89
N ALA A 339 2.65 15.60 -17.15
CA ALA A 339 2.77 17.01 -17.51
C ALA A 339 4.22 17.55 -17.35
N PRO A 340 4.64 18.55 -18.15
CA PRO A 340 6.03 18.99 -18.22
C PRO A 340 6.43 19.93 -17.08
N ALA A 341 7.67 19.78 -16.61
CA ALA A 341 8.33 20.70 -15.69
C ALA A 341 8.91 21.91 -16.43
N GLN A 342 8.51 23.12 -16.03
CA GLN A 342 9.04 24.39 -16.52
C GLN A 342 10.49 24.61 -16.08
N GLY A 343 11.37 24.88 -17.05
CA GLY A 343 12.79 25.12 -16.89
C GLY A 343 13.12 26.53 -16.37
N GLY A 344 14.11 26.59 -15.48
CA GLY A 344 14.83 27.81 -15.11
C GLY A 344 16.12 27.97 -15.90
N TYR A 345 16.37 29.20 -16.39
CA TYR A 345 17.65 29.62 -16.94
C TYR A 345 18.23 30.77 -16.12
N GLY A 346 19.53 30.70 -15.83
CA GLY A 346 20.33 31.85 -15.39
C GLY A 346 21.40 31.53 -14.35
N ARG A 347 22.57 31.01 -14.77
CA ARG A 347 23.83 31.12 -14.01
C ARG A 347 24.89 31.83 -14.84
N GLY A 348 25.20 33.07 -14.44
CA GLY A 348 26.38 33.81 -14.86
C GLY A 348 27.64 33.33 -14.13
N ARG A 349 28.78 33.39 -14.82
CA ARG A 349 30.13 33.05 -14.32
C ARG A 349 30.80 34.29 -13.72
N GLY A 350 31.52 34.11 -12.61
CA GLY A 350 32.48 35.08 -12.06
C GLY A 350 33.57 34.36 -11.25
N ARG A 351 34.84 34.70 -11.49
CA ARG A 351 36.08 34.08 -10.97
C ARG A 351 36.58 34.76 -9.69
N GLY A 352 37.45 34.08 -8.91
CA GLY A 352 38.44 34.69 -7.97
C GLY A 352 38.43 34.08 -6.56
N ILE A 353 39.34 33.15 -6.19
CA ILE A 353 40.70 33.29 -5.57
C ILE A 353 40.69 33.33 -4.02
N SER A 354 41.37 32.34 -3.40
CA SER A 354 42.19 32.30 -2.15
C SER A 354 41.57 32.84 -0.83
N TRP A 355 41.57 32.12 0.30
CA TRP A 355 42.76 31.87 1.15
C TRP A 355 42.55 30.74 2.19
N LYS A 356 43.70 30.26 2.68
CA LYS A 356 43.97 29.22 3.69
C LYS A 356 43.48 29.54 5.11
N GLY A 357 43.25 28.50 5.91
CA GLY A 357 43.54 28.50 7.37
C GLY A 357 42.47 27.85 8.26
N PRO A 358 42.83 27.20 9.40
CA PRO A 358 42.24 25.90 9.71
C PRO A 358 41.64 25.73 11.13
N TRP A 359 40.94 24.60 11.32
CA TRP A 359 40.59 23.88 12.57
C TRP A 359 40.11 24.67 13.80
N LEU A 360 38.84 24.48 14.14
CA LEU A 360 38.41 23.82 15.38
C LEU A 360 37.11 23.06 15.13
#